data_AF-A0A6I7HLA3-F1
#
_entry.id   AF-A0A6I7HLA3-F1
#
_cell.length_a   1.000
_cell.length_b   1.000
_cell.length_c   1.000
_cell.angle_alpha   90.00
_cell.angle_beta   90.00
_cell.angle_gamma   90.00
#
_symmetry.space_group_name_H-M   'P 1'
#
loop_
_entity.id
_entity.type
_entity.pdbx_description
1 polymer ?
#
loop_
_entity_poly.entity_id
_entity_poly.type
_entity_poly.pdbx_seq_one_letter_code
_entity_poly.pdbx_strand_id
1 'polypeptide(L)'
;MNTEFKFDDFGFDGNLAIVDPDGNYEWIEPQISSIPSEACIRLELVTDDGEGDDDARQALRDLLEEDYTVDIRCDFHDETDISRAVNEAVAIRDRFLAGDYTPLRAQCEREAANVET
;
A
#
# COMPACT_ATOMS: atom_id res chain seq x y z
N MET A 1 -1.00 7.27 -20.78
CA MET A 1 -2.42 7.49 -20.47
C MET A 1 -2.49 7.61 -18.96
N ASN A 2 -3.10 8.67 -18.41
CA ASN A 2 -3.46 8.67 -16.99
C ASN A 2 -4.71 7.80 -16.91
N THR A 3 -4.51 6.51 -16.74
CA THR A 3 -5.59 5.57 -16.45
C THR A 3 -6.07 5.95 -15.05
N GLU A 4 -7.24 6.57 -14.96
CA GLU A 4 -7.76 7.05 -13.69
C GLU A 4 -8.36 5.85 -12.95
N PHE A 5 -7.54 5.19 -12.15
CA PHE A 5 -7.98 4.11 -11.27
C PHE A 5 -8.69 4.69 -10.04
N LYS A 6 -9.57 3.90 -9.42
CA LYS A 6 -10.23 4.26 -8.16
C LYS A 6 -10.24 3.09 -7.20
N PHE A 7 -10.37 3.42 -5.92
CA PHE A 7 -10.75 2.43 -4.92
C PHE A 7 -12.27 2.41 -4.81
N ASP A 8 -12.86 1.22 -4.84
CA ASP A 8 -14.30 1.05 -4.74
C ASP A 8 -14.63 -0.06 -3.73
N ASP A 9 -15.69 0.17 -2.95
CA ASP A 9 -16.29 -0.81 -2.07
C ASP A 9 -17.58 -1.27 -2.74
N PHE A 10 -17.57 -2.49 -3.29
CA PHE A 10 -18.72 -3.05 -3.98
C PHE A 10 -19.85 -3.47 -3.01
N GLY A 11 -19.73 -3.21 -1.71
CA GLY A 11 -20.76 -3.48 -0.69
C GLY A 11 -20.94 -4.97 -0.39
N PHE A 12 -20.07 -5.84 -0.91
CA PHE A 12 -19.98 -7.25 -0.56
C PHE A 12 -18.89 -7.40 0.50
N ASP A 13 -19.31 -7.68 1.74
CA ASP A 13 -18.46 -8.03 2.87
C ASP A 13 -17.47 -6.95 3.39
N GLY A 14 -17.50 -5.72 2.84
CA GLY A 14 -16.61 -4.63 3.26
C GLY A 14 -15.18 -4.76 2.72
N ASN A 15 -15.00 -5.59 1.68
CA ASN A 15 -13.74 -5.74 0.97
C ASN A 15 -13.54 -4.57 0.01
N LEU A 16 -12.31 -4.06 -0.01
CA LEU A 16 -11.92 -2.96 -0.88
C LEU A 16 -11.38 -3.52 -2.19
N ALA A 17 -11.69 -2.88 -3.32
CA ALA A 17 -11.08 -3.20 -4.60
C ALA A 17 -10.40 -1.98 -5.21
N ILE A 18 -9.35 -2.20 -6.00
CA ILE A 18 -8.86 -1.22 -6.96
C ILE A 18 -9.47 -1.53 -8.32
N VAL A 19 -9.99 -0.50 -9.00
CA VAL A 19 -10.81 -0.64 -10.20
C VAL A 19 -10.31 0.31 -11.28
N ASP A 20 -10.21 -0.17 -12.51
CA ASP A 20 -9.89 0.64 -13.68
C ASP A 20 -11.15 1.23 -14.37
N PRO A 21 -11.01 2.12 -15.36
CA PRO A 21 -12.14 2.71 -16.07
C PRO A 21 -13.01 1.73 -16.86
N ASP A 22 -12.46 0.58 -17.24
CA ASP A 22 -13.14 -0.46 -18.02
C ASP A 22 -13.89 -1.46 -17.11
N GLY A 23 -13.72 -1.34 -15.79
CA GLY A 23 -14.39 -2.15 -14.78
C GLY A 23 -13.60 -3.41 -14.38
N ASN A 24 -12.35 -3.54 -14.82
CA ASN A 24 -11.46 -4.58 -14.30
C ASN A 24 -11.08 -4.22 -12.86
N TYR A 25 -10.99 -5.22 -11.99
CA TYR A 25 -10.71 -4.98 -10.58
C TYR A 25 -9.87 -6.07 -9.93
N GLU A 26 -9.19 -5.70 -8.84
CA GLU A 26 -8.54 -6.61 -7.90
C GLU A 26 -9.01 -6.26 -6.48
N TRP A 27 -9.42 -7.26 -5.73
CA TRP A 27 -9.65 -7.16 -4.29
C TRP A 27 -8.33 -6.98 -3.58
N ILE A 28 -8.31 -6.05 -2.63
CA ILE A 28 -7.10 -5.68 -1.91
C ILE A 28 -7.29 -5.73 -0.40
N GLU A 29 -6.21 -6.11 0.29
CA GLU A 29 -6.12 -6.09 1.73
C GLU A 29 -4.78 -5.49 2.18
N PRO A 30 -4.78 -4.62 3.20
CA PRO A 30 -3.53 -4.11 3.75
C PRO A 30 -2.84 -5.16 4.61
N GLN A 31 -1.57 -5.44 4.31
CA GLN A 31 -0.74 -6.35 5.08
C GLN A 31 0.49 -5.64 5.65
N ILE A 32 0.78 -5.91 6.92
CA ILE A 32 2.00 -5.48 7.59
C ILE A 32 2.89 -6.70 7.77
N SER A 33 4.06 -6.67 7.16
CA SER A 33 5.05 -7.74 7.23
C SER A 33 6.37 -7.20 7.82
N SER A 34 7.09 -8.04 8.54
CA SER A 34 8.44 -7.72 9.01
C SER A 34 9.47 -8.29 8.05
N ILE A 35 10.43 -7.47 7.62
CA ILE A 35 11.54 -7.91 6.76
C ILE A 35 12.87 -7.67 7.49
N PRO A 36 13.29 -8.59 8.39
CA PRO A 36 14.48 -8.40 9.22
C PRO A 36 15.78 -8.25 8.43
N SER A 37 15.89 -8.90 7.27
CA SER A 37 17.08 -8.81 6.41
C SER A 37 17.28 -7.42 5.81
N GLU A 38 16.21 -6.64 5.69
CA GLU A 38 16.22 -5.28 5.15
C GLU A 38 16.13 -4.21 6.25
N ALA A 39 16.04 -4.65 7.52
CA ALA A 39 15.82 -3.80 8.68
C ALA A 39 14.62 -2.86 8.50
N CYS A 40 13.50 -3.41 8.00
CA CYS A 40 12.26 -2.67 7.76
C CYS A 40 11.01 -3.46 8.19
N ILE A 41 9.96 -2.72 8.53
CA ILE A 41 8.57 -3.18 8.52
C ILE A 41 7.96 -2.70 7.20
N ARG A 42 7.39 -3.61 6.41
CA ARG A 42 6.69 -3.28 5.17
C ARG A 42 5.20 -3.22 5.41
N LEU A 43 4.56 -2.18 4.86
CA LEU A 43 3.13 -2.15 4.66
C LEU A 43 2.87 -2.15 3.14
N GLU A 44 2.01 -3.05 2.70
CA GLU A 44 1.61 -3.18 1.30
C GLU A 44 0.11 -3.46 1.20
N LEU A 45 -0.50 -3.04 0.10
CA LEU A 45 -1.85 -3.46 -0.29
C LEU A 45 -1.71 -4.67 -1.21
N VAL A 46 -1.97 -5.87 -0.70
CA VAL A 46 -1.87 -7.10 -1.50
C VAL A 46 -3.18 -7.37 -2.22
N THR A 47 -3.08 -8.00 -3.39
CA THR A 47 -4.24 -8.50 -4.14
C THR A 47 -4.51 -9.96 -3.81
N ASP A 48 -5.76 -10.35 -3.58
CA ASP A 48 -6.16 -11.76 -3.40
C ASP A 48 -6.76 -12.35 -4.68
N ASP A 49 -7.80 -11.72 -5.22
CA ASP A 49 -8.53 -12.16 -6.41
C ASP A 49 -9.16 -10.97 -7.14
N GLY A 50 -9.66 -11.19 -8.36
CA GLY A 50 -10.17 -10.11 -9.22
C GLY A 50 -10.82 -10.61 -10.50
N GLU A 51 -11.54 -9.73 -11.17
CA GLU A 51 -12.20 -10.01 -12.45
C GLU A 51 -11.79 -8.98 -13.49
N GLY A 52 -11.59 -9.45 -14.72
CA GLY A 52 -11.18 -8.60 -15.83
C GLY A 52 -10.16 -9.25 -16.75
N ASP A 53 -9.63 -8.45 -17.66
CA ASP A 53 -8.51 -8.80 -18.53
C ASP A 53 -7.22 -8.96 -17.73
N ASP A 54 -6.43 -10.01 -18.03
CA ASP A 54 -5.21 -10.34 -17.28
C ASP A 54 -4.16 -9.22 -17.35
N ASP A 55 -4.02 -8.54 -18.49
CA ASP A 55 -3.04 -7.45 -18.64
C ASP A 55 -3.50 -6.22 -17.83
N ALA A 56 -4.80 -5.91 -17.83
CA ALA A 56 -5.37 -4.83 -17.03
C ALA A 56 -5.21 -5.10 -15.51
N ARG A 57 -5.47 -6.34 -15.10
CA ARG A 57 -5.27 -6.81 -13.73
C ARG A 57 -3.81 -6.75 -13.29
N GLN A 58 -2.88 -7.10 -14.17
CA GLN A 58 -1.45 -6.96 -13.89
C GLN A 58 -1.08 -5.47 -13.71
N ALA A 59 -1.61 -4.57 -14.53
CA ALA A 59 -1.36 -3.14 -14.38
C ALA A 59 -1.87 -2.58 -13.03
N LEU A 60 -2.99 -3.09 -12.52
CA LEU A 60 -3.48 -2.76 -11.18
C LEU A 60 -2.52 -3.22 -10.08
N ARG A 61 -1.97 -4.43 -10.20
CA ARG A 61 -0.98 -4.99 -9.26
C ARG A 61 0.31 -4.18 -9.26
N ASP A 62 0.82 -3.83 -10.44
CA ASP A 62 2.02 -3.02 -10.59
C ASP A 62 1.86 -1.65 -9.92
N LEU A 63 0.67 -1.02 -10.07
CA LEU A 63 0.37 0.24 -9.40
C LEU A 63 0.38 0.12 -7.88
N LEU A 64 -0.15 -0.97 -7.31
CA LEU A 64 -0.12 -1.19 -5.86
C LEU A 64 1.32 -1.38 -5.35
N GLU A 65 2.15 -2.10 -6.10
CA GLU A 65 3.57 -2.27 -5.77
C GLU A 65 4.32 -0.92 -5.81
N GLU A 66 4.08 -0.10 -6.84
CA GLU A 66 4.78 1.17 -7.02
C GLU A 66 4.33 2.27 -6.05
N ASP A 67 3.03 2.42 -5.84
CA ASP A 67 2.45 3.59 -5.17
C ASP A 67 1.89 3.31 -3.78
N TYR A 68 1.64 2.04 -3.44
CA TYR A 68 0.96 1.62 -2.21
C TYR A 68 1.77 0.62 -1.37
N THR A 69 3.06 0.47 -1.67
CA THR A 69 4.03 -0.24 -0.82
C THR A 69 4.94 0.76 -0.13
N VAL A 70 5.16 0.59 1.17
CA VAL A 70 6.09 1.40 1.96
C VAL A 70 6.93 0.55 2.90
N ASP A 71 8.23 0.87 2.94
CA ASP A 71 9.19 0.27 3.86
C ASP A 71 9.56 1.27 4.94
N ILE A 72 9.17 0.95 6.18
CA ILE A 72 9.47 1.76 7.36
C ILE A 72 10.71 1.16 8.02
N ARG A 73 11.80 1.93 8.06
CA ARG A 73 13.05 1.50 8.73
C ARG A 73 12.76 1.09 10.18
N CYS A 74 13.40 0.01 10.60
CA CYS A 74 13.21 -0.61 11.90
C CYS A 74 14.51 -1.32 12.33
N ASP A 75 15.10 -0.87 13.43
CA ASP A 75 16.10 -1.63 14.15
C ASP A 75 15.42 -2.71 15.00
N PHE A 76 15.47 -3.95 14.52
CA PHE A 76 14.91 -5.11 15.22
C PHE A 76 15.66 -5.49 16.52
N HIS A 77 16.74 -4.80 16.86
CA HIS A 77 17.41 -4.94 18.15
C HIS A 77 16.90 -3.94 19.21
N ASP A 78 16.08 -2.95 18.82
CA ASP A 78 15.48 -1.97 19.73
C ASP A 78 13.96 -2.11 19.76
N GLU A 79 13.42 -2.58 20.89
CA GLU A 79 11.97 -2.74 21.09
C GLU A 79 11.18 -1.43 20.94
N THR A 80 11.81 -0.29 21.24
CA THR A 80 11.21 1.03 21.05
C THR A 80 11.08 1.34 19.57
N ASP A 81 12.09 1.01 18.78
CA ASP A 81 12.09 1.28 17.34
C ASP A 81 11.14 0.33 16.60
N ILE A 82 11.07 -0.94 17.01
CA ILE A 82 10.05 -1.88 16.54
C ILE A 82 8.65 -1.32 16.82
N SER A 83 8.40 -0.88 18.05
CA SER A 83 7.08 -0.35 18.43
C SER A 83 6.73 0.91 17.63
N ARG A 84 7.71 1.79 17.38
CA ARG A 84 7.52 2.97 16.52
C ARG A 84 7.14 2.55 15.09
N ALA A 85 7.93 1.69 14.46
CA ALA A 85 7.73 1.28 13.08
C ALA A 85 6.39 0.56 12.87
N VAL A 86 6.01 -0.32 13.79
CA VAL A 86 4.71 -1.01 13.76
C VAL A 86 3.55 -0.02 13.92
N ASN A 87 3.64 0.92 14.87
CA ASN A 87 2.59 1.93 15.06
C ASN A 87 2.42 2.83 13.83
N GLU A 88 3.52 3.15 13.15
CA GLU A 88 3.50 3.91 11.91
C GLU A 88 2.82 3.12 10.78
N ALA A 89 3.18 1.85 10.59
CA ALA A 89 2.52 0.96 9.63
C ALA A 89 1.01 0.82 9.92
N VAL A 90 0.64 0.67 11.20
CA VAL A 90 -0.76 0.59 11.64
C VAL A 90 -1.51 1.88 11.37
N ALA A 91 -0.91 3.04 11.62
CA ALA A 91 -1.56 4.32 11.35
C ALA A 91 -1.84 4.52 9.86
N ILE A 92 -0.92 4.10 8.99
CA ILE A 92 -1.11 4.15 7.54
C ILE A 92 -2.22 3.17 7.11
N ARG A 93 -2.22 1.93 7.63
CA ARG A 93 -3.30 0.97 7.40
C ARG A 93 -4.67 1.55 7.80
N ASP A 94 -4.78 2.09 9.01
CA ASP A 94 -6.05 2.59 9.53
C ASP A 94 -6.56 3.78 8.71
N ARG A 95 -5.66 4.59 8.14
CA ARG A 95 -6.00 5.64 7.17
C ARG A 95 -6.64 5.07 5.89
N PHE A 96 -6.07 3.99 5.34
CA PHE A 96 -6.64 3.30 4.18
C PHE A 96 -8.02 2.71 4.48
N LEU A 97 -8.17 2.04 5.63
CA LEU A 97 -9.46 1.50 6.06
C LEU A 97 -10.51 2.58 6.33
N ALA A 98 -10.10 3.81 6.62
CA ALA A 98 -10.97 4.97 6.77
C ALA A 98 -11.34 5.66 5.45
N GLY A 99 -10.83 5.18 4.30
CA GLY A 99 -11.14 5.72 2.99
C GLY A 99 -10.16 6.77 2.46
N ASP A 100 -9.03 6.99 3.13
CA ASP A 100 -7.97 7.89 2.65
C ASP A 100 -6.88 7.10 1.92
N TYR A 101 -7.04 7.06 0.60
CA TYR A 101 -6.22 6.32 -0.36
C TYR A 101 -5.07 7.14 -0.96
N THR A 102 -4.58 8.16 -0.26
CA THR A 102 -3.46 8.96 -0.77
C THR A 102 -2.23 8.06 -1.00
N PRO A 103 -1.59 8.09 -2.20
CA PRO A 103 -0.42 7.27 -2.51
C PRO A 103 0.72 7.41 -1.49
N LEU A 104 1.38 6.30 -1.16
CA LEU A 104 2.45 6.21 -0.16
C LEU A 104 3.81 6.65 -0.69
N ARG A 105 4.04 6.47 -1.99
CA ARG A 105 5.26 6.93 -2.68
C ARG A 105 5.56 8.42 -2.46
N ALA A 106 4.55 9.22 -2.08
CA ALA A 106 4.67 10.63 -1.74
C ALA A 106 5.45 10.93 -0.43
N GLN A 107 5.80 9.93 0.41
CA GLN A 107 6.56 10.14 1.64
C GLN A 107 8.08 9.95 1.49
N CYS A 108 8.56 8.96 0.74
CA CYS A 108 10.01 8.73 0.56
C CYS A 108 10.72 9.82 -0.25
N GLU A 109 10.08 10.37 -1.29
CA GLU A 109 10.67 11.43 -2.11
C GLU A 109 10.79 12.77 -1.36
N ARG A 110 9.92 13.02 -0.37
CA ARG A 110 9.99 14.23 0.48
C ARG A 110 11.08 14.14 1.54
N GLU A 111 11.35 12.95 2.08
CA GLU A 111 12.44 12.77 3.04
C GLU A 111 13.81 12.77 2.34
N ALA A 112 13.93 12.18 1.14
CA ALA A 112 15.15 12.27 0.35
C ALA A 112 15.49 13.71 -0.07
N ALA A 113 14.48 14.52 -0.43
CA ALA A 113 14.68 15.93 -0.79
C ALA A 113 15.07 16.84 0.40
N ASN A 114 14.81 16.42 1.65
CA ASN A 114 15.17 17.18 2.86
C ASN A 114 16.54 16.79 3.45
N VAL A 115 17.23 15.79 2.89
CA VAL A 115 18.58 15.37 3.35
C VAL A 115 19.70 16.06 2.56
N GLU A 116 19.37 16.84 1.52
CA GLU A 116 20.35 17.57 0.67
C GLU A 116 20.43 19.09 0.91
N THR A 117 20.05 19.61 2.09
CA THR A 117 20.28 21.03 2.45
C THR A 117 21.06 21.21 3.74
#